data_AF-A0A2G5WGC2-F1
#
_entry.id   AF-A0A2G5WGC2-F1
#
_cell.length_a   1.000
_cell.length_b   1.000
_cell.length_c   1.000
_cell.angle_alpha   90.00
_cell.angle_beta   90.00
_cell.angle_gamma   90.00
#
_symmetry.space_group_name_H-M   'P 1'
#
loop_
_entity.id
_entity.type
_entity.pdbx_description
1 polymer ?
#
loop_
_entity_poly.entity_id
_entity_poly.type
_entity_poly.pdbx_seq_one_letter_code
_entity_poly.pdbx_strand_id
1 'polypeptide(L)' 'MDGNKRLAIELAKALIQNVHVKPVFNKRYDSDANIIVYTIEDNEFSFNDIVLHFEESLKKSKEYH' A
#
# COMPACT_ATOMS: atom_id res chain seq x y z
N MET A 1 15.90 -2.08 9.86
CA MET A 1 14.74 -1.44 9.20
C MET A 1 14.32 -0.25 10.06
N ASP A 2 14.13 0.91 9.45
CA ASP A 2 13.56 2.10 10.09
C ASP A 2 12.21 1.74 10.75
N GLY A 3 11.99 2.15 12.00
CA GLY A 3 10.76 1.88 12.74
C GLY A 3 9.51 2.40 12.01
N ASN A 4 9.64 3.52 11.30
CA ASN A 4 8.55 4.07 10.49
C ASN A 4 8.20 3.17 9.30
N LYS A 5 9.21 2.60 8.64
CA LYS A 5 9.00 1.68 7.51
C LYS A 5 8.32 0.39 7.96
N ARG A 6 8.69 -0.13 9.14
CA ARG A 6 8.04 -1.31 9.71
C ARG A 6 6.57 -1.01 10.02
N LEU A 7 6.28 0.13 10.65
CA LEU A 7 4.91 0.54 10.95
C LEU A 7 4.07 0.74 9.68
N ALA A 8 4.63 1.39 8.65
CA ALA A 8 3.96 1.57 7.36
C ALA A 8 3.58 0.24 6.70
N ILE A 9 4.46 -0.76 6.77
CA ILE A 9 4.17 -2.12 6.26
C ILE A 9 3.03 -2.78 7.04
N GLU A 10 3.00 -2.66 8.38
CA GLU A 10 1.93 -3.24 9.19
C GLU A 10 0.59 -2.56 8.94
N LEU A 11 0.57 -1.23 8.77
CA LEU A 11 -0.63 -0.48 8.37
C LEU A 11 -1.13 -0.90 6.98
N ALA A 12 -0.21 -1.06 6.02
CA ALA A 12 -0.56 -1.55 4.69
C ALA A 12 -1.16 -2.97 4.73
N LYS A 13 -0.59 -3.89 5.52
CA LYS A 13 -1.15 -5.23 5.74
C LYS A 13 -2.56 -5.18 6.33
N ALA A 14 -2.78 -4.35 7.35
CA ALA A 14 -4.08 -4.18 7.96
C ALA A 14 -5.11 -3.62 6.96
N LEU A 15 -4.70 -2.67 6.11
CA LEU A 15 -5.58 -2.10 5.08
C LEU A 15 -6.01 -3.14 4.05
N ILE A 16 -5.09 -3.93 3.51
CA ILE A 16 -5.43 -4.93 2.48
C ILE A 16 -6.28 -6.11 3.00
N GLN A 17 -6.34 -6.28 4.32
CA GLN A 17 -7.23 -7.26 4.97
C GLN A 17 -8.64 -6.73 5.20
N ASN A 18 -8.87 -5.43 4.96
CA ASN A 18 -10.19 -4.83 5.09
C ASN A 18 -11.15 -5.37 4.01
N VAL A 19 -12.40 -5.65 4.40
CA VAL A 19 -13.44 -6.21 3.52
C VAL A 19 -13.76 -5.36 2.28
N HIS A 20 -13.48 -4.06 2.36
CA HIS A 20 -13.68 -3.11 1.27
C HIS A 20 -12.51 -3.08 0.27
N VAL A 21 -11.40 -3.73 0.59
CA VAL A 21 -10.22 -3.80 -0.28
C VAL A 21 -10.18 -5.15 -0.96
N LYS A 22 -10.14 -5.15 -2.30
CA LYS A 22 -10.17 -6.38 -3.11
C LYS A 22 -8.83 -6.57 -3.82
N PRO A 23 -8.17 -7.74 -3.67
CA PRO A 23 -7.01 -8.06 -4.49
C PRO A 23 -7.46 -8.35 -5.92
N VAL A 24 -6.79 -7.75 -6.90
CA VAL A 24 -7.02 -7.96 -8.33
C VAL A 24 -5.69 -8.34 -8.98
N PHE A 25 -5.74 -9.36 -9.84
CA PHE A 25 -4.60 -9.70 -10.68
C PHE A 25 -4.58 -8.76 -11.88
N ASN A 26 -3.61 -7.85 -11.92
CA ASN A 26 -3.48 -6.91 -13.02
C ASN A 26 -2.41 -7.40 -14.01
N LYS A 27 -2.83 -7.65 -15.26
CA LYS A 27 -1.96 -8.03 -16.39
C LYS A 27 -1.49 -6.83 -17.23
N ARG A 28 -1.83 -5.60 -16.86
CA ARG A 28 -1.55 -4.38 -17.65
C ARG A 28 -0.11 -3.87 -17.52
N TYR A 29 0.67 -4.38 -16.57
CA TYR A 29 2.10 -4.11 -16.59
C TYR A 29 2.71 -5.01 -17.66
N ASP A 30 3.22 -4.39 -18.72
CA ASP A 30 3.75 -4.95 -19.97
C ASP A 30 5.04 -5.79 -19.80
N SER A 31 5.18 -6.44 -18.65
CA SER A 31 6.23 -7.41 -18.34
C SER A 31 5.57 -8.62 -17.70
N ASP A 32 6.12 -9.82 -17.95
CA ASP A 32 5.62 -11.14 -17.52
C ASP A 32 5.37 -11.35 -16.00
N ALA A 33 5.30 -10.30 -15.20
CA ALA A 33 4.92 -10.35 -13.80
C ALA A 33 3.40 -10.27 -13.64
N ASN A 34 2.78 -11.38 -13.22
CA ASN A 34 1.46 -11.32 -12.61
C ASN A 34 1.57 -10.50 -11.30
N ILE A 35 1.16 -9.23 -11.33
CA ILE A 35 1.21 -8.35 -10.16
C ILE A 35 -0.18 -8.35 -9.48
N ILE A 36 -0.18 -8.52 -8.17
CA ILE A 36 -1.36 -8.32 -7.34
C ILE A 36 -1.45 -6.83 -7.01
N VAL A 37 -2.55 -6.21 -7.45
CA VAL A 37 -2.95 -4.86 -7.04
C VAL A 37 -4.17 -4.95 -6.12
N TYR A 38 -4.47 -3.86 -5.43
CA TYR A 38 -5.58 -3.76 -4.50
C TYR A 38 -6.50 -2.64 -4.94
N THR A 39 -7.78 -2.94 -5.11
CA THR A 39 -8.80 -1.95 -5.45
C THR A 39 -9.35 -1.30 -4.19
N ILE A 40 -9.26 0.02 -4.12
CA ILE A 40 -9.77 0.87 -3.05
C ILE A 40 -10.59 1.98 -3.73
N GLU A 41 -11.90 2.06 -3.46
CA GLU A 41 -12.80 3.07 -4.07
C GLU A 41 -12.59 3.22 -5.60
N ASP A 42 -12.60 2.09 -6.31
CA ASP A 42 -12.41 1.99 -7.77
C ASP A 42 -11.02 2.36 -8.32
N ASN A 43 -10.06 2.69 -7.45
CA ASN A 43 -8.67 2.93 -7.80
C ASN A 43 -7.81 1.70 -7.48
N GLU A 44 -6.83 1.41 -8.33
CA GLU A 44 -5.91 0.29 -8.15
C GLU A 44 -4.56 0.77 -7.62
N PHE A 45 -4.09 0.14 -6.55
CA PHE A 45 -2.80 0.43 -5.94
C PHE A 45 -1.99 -0.86 -5.77
N SER A 46 -0.69 -0.81 -6.05
CA SER A 46 0.19 -1.90 -5.64
C SER A 46 0.37 -1.88 -4.12
N PHE A 47 0.82 -3.01 -3.55
CA PHE A 47 1.20 -3.03 -2.12
C PHE A 47 2.24 -1.96 -1.80
N ASN A 48 3.18 -1.71 -2.73
CA ASN A 48 4.25 -0.74 -2.54
C ASN A 48 3.71 0.70 -2.49
N ASP A 49 2.72 1.04 -3.32
CA ASP A 49 2.10 2.36 -3.31
C ASP A 49 1.42 2.65 -1.97
N ILE A 50 0.72 1.65 -1.42
CA ILE A 50 0.08 1.74 -0.11
C ILE A 50 1.12 1.95 0.99
N VAL A 51 2.21 1.18 0.98
CA VAL A 51 3.30 1.32 1.97
C VAL A 51 3.94 2.70 1.91
N LEU A 52 4.23 3.20 0.70
CA LEU A 52 4.81 4.53 0.51
C LEU A 52 3.89 5.63 1.04
N HIS A 53 2.59 5.53 0.79
CA HIS A 53 1.61 6.48 1.31
C HIS A 53 1.62 6.57 2.85
N PHE A 54 1.65 5.43 3.54
CA PHE A 54 1.76 5.41 5.00
C PHE A 54 3.11 5.92 5.48
N GLU A 55 4.20 5.58 4.80
CA GLU A 55 5.54 6.06 5.16
C GLU A 55 5.64 7.59 5.07
N GLU A 56 5.10 8.20 4.01
CA GLU A 56 5.05 9.65 3.86
C GLU A 56 4.17 10.31 4.93
N SER A 57 3.02 9.71 5.23
CA SER A 57 2.10 10.21 6.27
C SER A 57 2.75 10.21 7.65
N LEU A 58 3.48 9.14 7.99
CA LEU A 58 4.22 9.00 9.26
C LEU A 58 5.45 9.93 9.35
N LYS A 59 6.04 10.31 8.21
CA LYS A 59 7.09 11.33 8.17
C LYS A 59 6.50 12.72 8.43
N LYS A 60 5.42 13.08 7.73
CA LYS A 60 4.72 14.36 7.92
C LYS A 60 4.20 14.53 9.35
N SER A 61 3.66 13.48 9.98
CA SER A 61 3.16 13.58 11.36
C SER A 61 4.25 13.93 12.38
N LYS A 62 5.52 13.62 12.10
CA LYS A 62 6.66 14.01 12.95
C LYS A 62 7.10 15.46 12.73
N GLU A 63 6.74 16.09 11.62
CA GLU A 63 7.05 17.50 11.36
C GLU A 63 6.10 18.46 12.09
N TYR A 64 4.93 17.97 12.51
CA TYR A 64 3.92 18.73 13.27
C TYR A 64 3.95 18.48 14.79
N HIS A 65 5.02 17.86 15.31
CA HIS A 65 5.28 17.67 16.75
C HIS A 65 6.70 18.14 17.07
#